data_AF-A0A7J9APJ6-F1
#
_entry.id   AF-A0A7J9APJ6-F1
#
_cell.length_a   1.000
_cell.length_b   1.000
_cell.length_c   1.000
_cell.angle_alpha   90.00
_cell.angle_beta   90.00
_cell.angle_gamma   90.00
#
_symmetry.space_group_name_H-M   'P 1'
#
loop_
_entity.id
_entity.type
_entity.pdbx_description
1 polymer ?
#
loop_
_entity_poly.entity_id
_entity_poly.type
_entity_poly.pdbx_seq_one_letter_code
_entity_poly.pdbx_strand_id
1 'polypeptide(L)'
;PPLSIIAAAKIAGIALPTQTSTSGPLTLSFSNGLELHGNYVILRYIGRVAAIRNFYGDDAFHAAQIDEWLEYAPTLLLGSEFENACSYMDIYMEKRTFFVSHSFSIADIAIWSGLAGAGQRWESLRKSSKYPNLVRWYNSVSAEYSDALNEVTALYVGKKGLGKQVAAKPKEQKSADGNSSDKVNLGSRPSSEIDLPYAELGKVRLRFAPEPSGYLHIGHSKAALLNQYFAQRYQGEVILRFDDTNPTKESNEFVENLIKDVETLGIKYQKITYTSDYFPKLMDMAEKLIKEGKAYVDDTPREQMQKERMDGIESKCRSNSVEENLKLWKEMIAGSERGLQCCLRGKLDMQDPNKSLRDPVYYRCNPVPHHRIGAKYKLYPTYDFACPFVDAEEGITHALRSSEYHDRNAQYYRIQEDMGMRKVHIYEFSRLNMVYTLLSKRKLLWFVQNGKVDGWDDPRFPTVQGIVRRGLKIEALIQFILE
;
A
#
# COMPACT_ATOMS: atom_id res chain seq x y z
N PRO A 1 19.87 36.14 -11.94
CA PRO A 1 20.30 34.83 -11.38
C PRO A 1 19.91 33.68 -12.32
N PRO A 2 20.72 32.61 -12.45
CA PRO A 2 20.38 31.39 -13.19
C PRO A 2 19.04 30.77 -12.77
N LEU A 3 18.34 30.12 -13.71
CA LEU A 3 17.07 29.43 -13.48
C LEU A 3 17.12 28.49 -12.26
N SER A 4 18.21 27.75 -12.11
CA SER A 4 18.44 26.81 -11.00
C SER A 4 18.38 27.47 -9.63
N ILE A 5 18.95 28.67 -9.47
CA ILE A 5 18.98 29.38 -8.19
C ILE A 5 17.61 29.94 -7.85
N ILE A 6 16.91 30.52 -8.85
CA ILE A 6 15.58 31.09 -8.64
C ILE A 6 14.60 29.96 -8.29
N ALA A 7 14.65 28.84 -9.02
CA ALA A 7 13.81 27.67 -8.75
C ALA A 7 14.10 27.10 -7.35
N ALA A 8 15.38 26.90 -6.99
CA ALA A 8 15.75 26.35 -5.69
C ALA A 8 15.33 27.26 -4.52
N ALA A 9 15.61 28.55 -4.61
CA ALA A 9 15.23 29.50 -3.57
C ALA A 9 13.71 29.58 -3.40
N LYS A 10 12.96 29.57 -4.51
CA LYS A 10 11.51 29.62 -4.44
C LYS A 10 10.88 28.37 -3.85
N ILE A 11 11.35 27.19 -4.25
CA ILE A 11 10.91 25.92 -3.64
C ILE A 11 11.27 25.88 -2.14
N ALA A 12 12.45 26.36 -1.78
CA ALA A 12 12.90 26.41 -0.39
C ALA A 12 12.27 27.53 0.46
N GLY A 13 11.49 28.44 -0.15
CA GLY A 13 10.93 29.60 0.55
C GLY A 13 11.98 30.61 1.02
N ILE A 14 13.16 30.66 0.38
CA ILE A 14 14.29 31.52 0.76
C ILE A 14 14.27 32.80 -0.09
N ALA A 15 14.28 33.95 0.58
CA ALA A 15 14.46 35.23 -0.09
C ALA A 15 15.95 35.43 -0.46
N LEU A 16 16.24 35.60 -1.75
CA LEU A 16 17.59 35.89 -2.22
C LEU A 16 17.87 37.41 -2.16
N PRO A 17 18.98 37.86 -1.54
CA PRO A 17 19.40 39.26 -1.58
C PRO A 17 19.64 39.77 -3.01
N THR A 18 19.32 41.05 -3.22
CA THR A 18 18.88 41.61 -4.51
C THR A 18 19.97 42.11 -5.46
N GLN A 19 21.26 41.77 -5.26
CA GLN A 19 22.33 42.29 -6.12
C GLN A 19 22.98 41.19 -6.96
N THR A 20 22.60 41.12 -8.24
CA THR A 20 23.37 40.42 -9.26
C THR A 20 24.15 41.43 -10.08
N SER A 21 25.47 41.52 -9.89
CA SER A 21 26.33 42.31 -10.76
C SER A 21 26.33 41.71 -12.17
N THR A 22 26.31 42.57 -13.19
CA THR A 22 26.16 42.18 -14.60
C THR A 22 27.48 41.76 -15.29
N SER A 23 28.61 41.76 -14.57
CA SER A 23 29.93 41.51 -15.17
C SER A 23 30.92 40.77 -14.23
N GLY A 24 30.48 39.69 -13.58
CA GLY A 24 31.32 38.84 -12.74
C GLY A 24 30.67 37.47 -12.44
N PRO A 25 31.38 36.54 -11.75
CA PRO A 25 30.74 35.33 -11.25
C PRO A 25 29.58 35.72 -10.34
N LEU A 26 28.46 34.99 -10.43
CA LEU A 26 27.27 35.28 -9.64
C LEU A 26 27.61 35.30 -8.15
N THR A 27 27.39 36.44 -7.49
CA THR A 27 27.67 36.63 -6.06
C THR A 27 26.38 36.72 -5.26
N LEU A 28 26.37 36.07 -4.08
CA LEU A 28 25.36 36.23 -3.06
C LEU A 28 26.00 36.92 -1.85
N SER A 29 25.54 38.13 -1.51
CA SER A 29 26.09 38.93 -0.40
C SER A 29 25.14 38.95 0.80
N PHE A 30 25.67 38.72 2.00
CA PHE A 30 24.93 38.68 3.25
C PHE A 30 25.03 40.02 4.00
N SER A 31 24.08 40.28 4.90
CA SER A 31 24.03 41.52 5.70
C SER A 31 25.24 41.71 6.63
N ASN A 32 25.97 40.63 6.95
CA ASN A 32 27.19 40.64 7.75
C ASN A 32 28.47 40.82 6.91
N GLY A 33 28.35 41.08 5.61
CA GLY A 33 29.48 41.29 4.70
C GLY A 33 30.12 40.02 4.16
N LEU A 34 29.60 38.82 4.46
CA LEU A 34 30.05 37.58 3.83
C LEU A 34 29.54 37.48 2.38
N GLU A 35 30.30 36.81 1.52
CA GLU A 35 29.94 36.60 0.11
C GLU A 35 30.15 35.14 -0.32
N LEU A 36 29.30 34.66 -1.22
CA LEU A 36 29.44 33.38 -1.91
C LEU A 36 29.44 33.59 -3.42
N HIS A 37 30.34 32.92 -4.13
CA HIS A 37 30.52 33.09 -5.57
C HIS A 37 30.30 31.78 -6.35
N GLY A 38 29.53 31.87 -7.43
CA GLY A 38 29.31 30.77 -8.37
C GLY A 38 27.95 30.09 -8.21
N ASN A 39 27.38 29.66 -9.35
CA ASN A 39 26.04 29.09 -9.42
C ASN A 39 25.86 27.89 -8.46
N TYR A 40 26.76 26.91 -8.56
CA TYR A 40 26.67 25.68 -7.76
C TYR A 40 27.01 25.92 -6.29
N VAL A 41 27.89 26.87 -5.96
CA VAL A 41 28.15 27.25 -4.56
C VAL A 41 26.89 27.81 -3.90
N ILE A 42 26.16 28.68 -4.61
CA ILE A 42 24.90 29.24 -4.11
C ILE A 42 23.82 28.16 -4.01
N LEU A 43 23.73 27.24 -4.97
CA LEU A 43 22.81 26.09 -4.86
C LEU A 43 23.10 25.21 -3.65
N ARG A 44 24.38 24.91 -3.36
CA ARG A 44 24.79 24.18 -2.16
C ARG A 44 24.38 24.93 -0.90
N TYR A 45 24.56 26.24 -0.87
CA TYR A 45 24.12 27.07 0.25
C TYR A 45 22.60 26.96 0.46
N ILE A 46 21.80 27.19 -0.59
CA ILE A 46 20.33 27.05 -0.54
C ILE A 46 19.94 25.66 -0.04
N GLY A 47 20.57 24.61 -0.56
CA GLY A 47 20.35 23.23 -0.14
C GLY A 47 20.54 23.02 1.36
N ARG A 48 21.62 23.57 1.92
CA ARG A 48 22.01 23.40 3.33
C ARG A 48 21.15 24.20 4.30
N VAL A 49 20.62 25.34 3.87
CA VAL A 49 19.80 26.22 4.74
C VAL A 49 18.29 26.00 4.60
N ALA A 50 17.84 25.30 3.57
CA ALA A 50 16.42 25.01 3.38
C ALA A 50 15.87 24.14 4.51
N ALA A 51 14.63 24.40 4.91
CA ALA A 51 13.89 23.54 5.85
C ALA A 51 13.37 22.23 5.22
N ILE A 52 13.72 21.97 3.95
CA ILE A 52 13.32 20.78 3.23
C ILE A 52 14.23 19.61 3.66
N ARG A 53 13.62 18.52 4.13
CA ARG A 53 14.34 17.34 4.59
C ARG A 53 15.21 16.76 3.45
N ASN A 54 16.47 16.44 3.76
CA ASN A 54 17.44 15.81 2.86
C ASN A 54 17.77 16.62 1.59
N PHE A 55 17.44 17.91 1.55
CA PHE A 55 17.58 18.73 0.33
C PHE A 55 19.03 18.89 -0.15
N TYR A 56 19.98 18.73 0.77
CA TYR A 56 21.41 18.64 0.50
C TYR A 56 22.05 17.36 1.10
N GLY A 57 21.29 16.25 1.08
CA GLY A 57 21.71 14.96 1.62
C GLY A 57 21.41 14.81 3.11
N ASP A 58 21.27 13.56 3.54
CA ASP A 58 21.11 13.15 4.95
C ASP A 58 22.44 12.69 5.58
N ASP A 59 23.43 12.34 4.77
CA ASP A 59 24.79 12.01 5.17
C ASP A 59 25.84 12.57 4.19
N ALA A 60 27.12 12.38 4.53
CA ALA A 60 28.24 12.84 3.71
C ALA A 60 28.30 12.18 2.33
N PHE A 61 27.81 10.93 2.20
CA PHE A 61 27.81 10.20 0.95
C PHE A 61 26.75 10.78 -0.01
N HIS A 62 25.52 10.98 0.46
CA HIS A 62 24.47 11.60 -0.34
C HIS A 62 24.78 13.06 -0.67
N ALA A 63 25.40 13.82 0.24
CA ALA A 63 25.88 15.16 -0.07
C ALA A 63 26.91 15.16 -1.21
N ALA A 64 27.85 14.20 -1.21
CA ALA A 64 28.82 14.04 -2.31
C ALA A 64 28.15 13.64 -3.64
N GLN A 65 27.13 12.79 -3.61
CA GLN A 65 26.34 12.47 -4.81
C GLN A 65 25.60 13.69 -5.36
N ILE A 66 25.09 14.58 -4.49
CA ILE A 66 24.51 15.84 -4.94
C ILE A 66 25.56 16.69 -5.63
N ASP A 67 26.77 16.76 -5.07
CA ASP A 67 27.88 17.50 -5.68
C ASP A 67 28.27 16.96 -7.05
N GLU A 68 28.31 15.63 -7.22
CA GLU A 68 28.52 14.96 -8.51
C GLU A 68 27.48 15.41 -9.55
N TRP A 69 26.19 15.43 -9.20
CA TRP A 69 25.14 15.88 -10.12
C TRP A 69 25.18 17.38 -10.40
N LEU A 70 25.60 18.21 -9.43
CA LEU A 70 25.81 19.63 -9.65
C LEU A 70 26.97 19.89 -10.62
N GLU A 71 28.04 19.08 -10.55
CA GLU A 71 29.16 19.11 -11.49
C GLU A 71 28.78 18.56 -12.87
N TYR A 72 27.83 17.63 -12.94
CA TYR A 72 27.31 17.08 -14.19
C TYR A 72 26.32 17.99 -14.92
N ALA A 73 25.48 18.73 -14.18
CA ALA A 73 24.42 19.57 -14.74
C ALA A 73 24.83 20.55 -15.87
N PRO A 74 26.04 21.17 -15.87
CA PRO A 74 26.53 22.00 -16.98
C PRO A 74 26.53 21.30 -18.34
N THR A 75 26.64 19.97 -18.40
CA THR A 75 26.63 19.20 -19.66
C THR A 75 25.35 19.42 -20.46
N LEU A 76 24.24 19.75 -19.81
CA LEU A 76 22.97 20.07 -20.45
C LEU A 76 22.96 21.42 -21.17
N LEU A 77 23.93 22.29 -20.87
CA LEU A 77 24.12 23.57 -21.56
C LEU A 77 25.01 23.39 -22.80
N LEU A 78 25.75 22.29 -22.90
CA LEU A 78 26.64 22.00 -24.03
C LEU A 78 25.84 21.38 -25.20
N GLY A 79 25.79 22.11 -26.31
CA GLY A 79 24.97 21.77 -27.47
C GLY A 79 25.18 20.35 -28.00
N SER A 80 26.42 19.88 -28.11
CA SER A 80 26.76 18.55 -28.64
C SER A 80 26.43 17.40 -27.69
N GLU A 81 26.56 17.62 -26.38
CA GLU A 81 26.45 16.55 -25.38
C GLU A 81 25.04 16.35 -24.81
N PHE A 82 24.11 17.28 -25.06
CA PHE A 82 22.79 17.24 -24.44
C PHE A 82 22.02 15.93 -24.65
N GLU A 83 22.05 15.32 -25.85
CA GLU A 83 21.36 14.05 -26.08
C GLU A 83 22.06 12.86 -25.41
N ASN A 84 23.39 12.88 -25.33
CA ASN A 84 24.17 11.90 -24.58
C ASN A 84 23.84 12.01 -23.08
N ALA A 85 23.75 13.24 -22.57
CA ALA A 85 23.35 13.50 -21.19
C ALA A 85 21.92 13.04 -20.91
N CYS A 86 20.97 13.33 -21.80
CA CYS A 86 19.60 12.83 -21.68
C CYS A 86 19.55 11.29 -21.66
N SER A 87 20.34 10.63 -22.51
CA SER A 87 20.42 9.17 -22.56
C SER A 87 20.98 8.58 -21.26
N TYR A 88 22.08 9.14 -20.76
CA TYR A 88 22.69 8.72 -19.49
C TYR A 88 21.71 8.86 -18.32
N MET A 89 21.05 10.02 -18.21
CA MET A 89 20.08 10.27 -17.14
C MET A 89 18.83 9.41 -17.25
N ASP A 90 18.36 9.09 -18.46
CA ASP A 90 17.20 8.19 -18.64
C ASP A 90 17.49 6.79 -18.10
N ILE A 91 18.67 6.24 -18.43
CA ILE A 91 19.13 4.95 -17.91
C ILE A 91 19.30 5.03 -16.38
N TYR A 92 19.89 6.13 -15.88
CA TYR A 92 20.06 6.33 -14.44
C TYR A 92 18.71 6.34 -13.69
N MET A 93 17.69 6.94 -14.29
CA MET A 93 16.33 7.07 -13.76
C MET A 93 15.45 5.81 -13.91
N GLU A 94 15.90 4.77 -14.61
CA GLU A 94 15.11 3.55 -14.85
C GLU A 94 14.57 2.95 -13.54
N LYS A 95 15.40 2.97 -12.48
CA LYS A 95 15.11 2.39 -11.16
C LYS A 95 15.05 3.43 -10.04
N ARG A 96 14.95 4.72 -10.37
CA ARG A 96 15.03 5.81 -9.39
C ARG A 96 13.88 6.80 -9.54
N THR A 97 13.47 7.35 -8.40
CA THR A 97 12.50 8.46 -8.35
C THR A 97 13.18 9.82 -8.40
N PHE A 98 14.38 9.95 -7.84
CA PHE A 98 15.16 11.19 -7.77
C PHE A 98 16.63 10.91 -8.10
N PHE A 99 17.41 11.96 -8.37
CA PHE A 99 18.82 11.82 -8.73
C PHE A 99 19.72 11.36 -7.58
N VAL A 100 19.34 11.66 -6.32
CA VAL A 100 20.09 11.23 -5.13
C VAL A 100 19.15 10.62 -4.11
N SER A 101 19.57 9.48 -3.53
CA SER A 101 18.80 8.77 -2.51
C SER A 101 17.34 8.47 -2.95
N HIS A 102 16.38 8.69 -2.06
CA HIS A 102 14.94 8.56 -2.29
C HIS A 102 14.20 9.87 -2.00
N SER A 103 14.91 11.01 -2.03
CA SER A 103 14.38 12.32 -1.65
C SER A 103 14.66 13.34 -2.75
N PHE A 104 13.73 14.29 -2.91
CA PHE A 104 13.93 15.44 -3.78
C PHE A 104 15.06 16.34 -3.25
N SER A 105 15.98 16.75 -4.11
CA SER A 105 17.21 17.45 -3.71
C SER A 105 17.60 18.60 -4.64
N ILE A 106 18.65 19.33 -4.25
CA ILE A 106 19.27 20.35 -5.11
C ILE A 106 19.77 19.77 -6.45
N ALA A 107 20.18 18.50 -6.49
CA ALA A 107 20.57 17.84 -7.74
C ALA A 107 19.39 17.80 -8.73
N ASP A 108 18.20 17.43 -8.26
CA ASP A 108 16.99 17.39 -9.09
C ASP A 108 16.67 18.77 -9.67
N ILE A 109 16.81 19.83 -8.88
CA ILE A 109 16.55 21.20 -9.35
C ILE A 109 17.57 21.64 -10.39
N ALA A 110 18.85 21.32 -10.18
CA ALA A 110 19.91 21.67 -11.12
C ALA A 110 19.68 21.02 -12.48
N ILE A 111 19.37 19.72 -12.50
CA ILE A 111 19.06 18.99 -13.73
C ILE A 111 17.76 19.48 -14.37
N TRP A 112 16.71 19.68 -13.56
CA TRP A 112 15.41 20.14 -14.06
C TRP A 112 15.56 21.50 -14.74
N SER A 113 16.34 22.39 -14.13
CA SER A 113 16.61 23.71 -14.67
C SER A 113 17.46 23.67 -15.94
N GLY A 114 18.41 22.73 -16.03
CA GLY A 114 19.18 22.50 -17.25
C GLY A 114 18.29 22.09 -18.43
N LEU A 115 17.36 21.15 -18.19
CA LEU A 115 16.39 20.70 -19.21
C LEU A 115 15.36 21.79 -19.55
N ALA A 116 14.78 22.44 -18.56
CA ALA A 116 13.84 23.53 -18.75
C ALA A 116 14.48 24.71 -19.52
N GLY A 117 15.74 25.02 -19.20
CA GLY A 117 16.54 26.04 -19.88
C GLY A 117 16.87 25.71 -21.34
N ALA A 118 16.89 24.43 -21.73
CA ALA A 118 17.05 24.01 -23.13
C ALA A 118 15.81 24.28 -24.00
N GLY A 119 14.69 24.70 -23.39
CA GLY A 119 13.51 25.21 -24.08
C GLY A 119 12.91 24.23 -25.08
N GLN A 120 12.73 24.66 -26.34
CA GLN A 120 12.10 23.84 -27.38
C GLN A 120 12.84 22.54 -27.69
N ARG A 121 14.16 22.49 -27.46
CA ARG A 121 14.95 21.27 -27.65
C ARG A 121 14.48 20.17 -26.71
N TRP A 122 14.37 20.48 -25.41
CA TRP A 122 13.84 19.55 -24.43
C TRP A 122 12.37 19.24 -24.69
N GLU A 123 11.56 20.26 -25.01
CA GLU A 123 10.11 20.07 -25.23
C GLU A 123 9.81 19.07 -26.37
N SER A 124 10.62 19.09 -27.43
CA SER A 124 10.53 18.14 -28.54
C SER A 124 10.85 16.70 -28.08
N LEU A 125 11.96 16.52 -27.36
CA LEU A 125 12.36 15.21 -26.83
C LEU A 125 11.41 14.71 -25.74
N ARG A 126 10.85 15.61 -24.93
CA ARG A 126 9.88 15.30 -23.86
C ARG A 126 8.58 14.73 -24.40
N LYS A 127 8.16 15.21 -25.59
CA LYS A 127 6.99 14.69 -26.31
C LYS A 127 7.28 13.43 -27.12
N SER A 128 8.55 13.11 -27.32
CA SER A 128 8.97 11.84 -27.92
C SER A 128 8.90 10.70 -26.90
N SER A 129 8.93 9.46 -27.39
CA SER A 129 9.08 8.26 -26.55
C SER A 129 10.53 7.89 -26.26
N LYS A 130 11.50 8.76 -26.57
CA LYS A 130 12.94 8.43 -26.54
C LYS A 130 13.50 8.28 -25.11
N TYR A 131 13.03 9.09 -24.16
CA TYR A 131 13.55 9.12 -22.78
C TYR A 131 12.41 8.98 -21.75
N PRO A 132 11.73 7.82 -21.71
CA PRO A 132 10.51 7.65 -20.91
C PRO A 132 10.73 7.86 -19.40
N ASN A 133 11.89 7.48 -18.87
CA ASN A 133 12.19 7.58 -17.43
C ASN A 133 12.54 9.03 -17.05
N LEU A 134 13.34 9.70 -17.87
CA LEU A 134 13.68 11.10 -17.66
C LEU A 134 12.44 12.00 -17.79
N VAL A 135 11.58 11.71 -18.77
CA VAL A 135 10.31 12.43 -18.96
C VAL A 135 9.36 12.20 -17.78
N ARG A 136 9.24 10.95 -17.29
CA ARG A 136 8.48 10.64 -16.07
C ARG A 136 8.93 11.50 -14.90
N TRP A 137 10.23 11.49 -14.60
CA TRP A 137 10.81 12.28 -13.52
C TRP A 137 10.56 13.79 -13.70
N TYR A 138 10.87 14.33 -14.89
CA TYR A 138 10.72 15.77 -15.17
C TYR A 138 9.27 16.23 -14.97
N ASN A 139 8.31 15.45 -15.48
CA ASN A 139 6.89 15.76 -15.34
C ASN A 139 6.42 15.64 -13.88
N SER A 140 6.94 14.66 -13.13
CA SER A 140 6.63 14.52 -11.70
C SER A 140 7.11 15.75 -10.91
N VAL A 141 8.37 16.17 -11.10
CA VAL A 141 8.92 17.36 -10.44
C VAL A 141 8.14 18.62 -10.84
N SER A 142 7.82 18.76 -12.12
CA SER A 142 7.07 19.91 -12.64
C SER A 142 5.64 20.00 -12.10
N ALA A 143 4.98 18.85 -11.90
CA ALA A 143 3.63 18.80 -11.36
C ALA A 143 3.61 19.11 -9.85
N GLU A 144 4.53 18.48 -9.10
CA GLU A 144 4.61 18.60 -7.64
C GLU A 144 4.98 20.01 -7.18
N TYR A 145 5.89 20.68 -7.89
CA TYR A 145 6.33 22.05 -7.59
C TYR A 145 5.78 23.07 -8.59
N SER A 146 4.62 22.80 -9.18
CA SER A 146 4.05 23.60 -10.27
C SER A 146 3.91 25.08 -9.91
N ASP A 147 3.46 25.42 -8.71
CA ASP A 147 3.31 26.82 -8.26
C ASP A 147 4.65 27.59 -8.29
N ALA A 148 5.72 26.96 -7.80
CA ALA A 148 7.04 27.57 -7.79
C ALA A 148 7.64 27.59 -9.21
N LEU A 149 7.61 26.46 -9.90
CA LEU A 149 8.34 26.26 -11.16
C LEU A 149 7.67 26.96 -12.35
N ASN A 150 6.34 27.04 -12.40
CA ASN A 150 5.63 27.69 -13.52
C ASN A 150 5.92 29.19 -13.57
N GLU A 151 5.89 29.87 -12.42
CA GLU A 151 6.18 31.30 -12.36
C GLU A 151 7.62 31.57 -12.79
N VAL A 152 8.58 30.78 -12.29
CA VAL A 152 9.99 30.96 -12.62
C VAL A 152 10.23 30.68 -14.11
N THR A 153 9.64 29.62 -14.67
CA THR A 153 9.78 29.30 -16.10
C THR A 153 9.18 30.38 -16.99
N ALA A 154 8.02 30.94 -16.62
CA ALA A 154 7.37 32.01 -17.36
C ALA A 154 8.22 33.29 -17.43
N LEU A 155 8.91 33.61 -16.34
CA LEU A 155 9.84 34.74 -16.26
C LEU A 155 11.15 34.50 -17.03
N TYR A 156 11.61 33.25 -17.10
CA TYR A 156 12.95 32.92 -17.60
C TYR A 156 13.01 32.51 -19.08
N VAL A 157 11.99 31.80 -19.59
CA VAL A 157 11.99 31.24 -20.97
C VAL A 157 11.29 32.16 -21.98
N GLY A 158 10.53 33.16 -21.51
CA GLY A 158 9.75 34.06 -22.35
C GLY A 158 8.56 33.38 -23.05
N LYS A 159 7.57 34.17 -23.48
CA LYS A 159 6.28 33.69 -24.06
C LYS A 159 6.38 32.81 -25.33
N LYS A 160 7.57 32.55 -25.88
CA LYS A 160 7.75 31.74 -27.11
C LYS A 160 8.01 30.25 -26.88
N GLY A 161 7.91 29.77 -25.64
CA GLY A 161 8.20 28.37 -25.28
C GLY A 161 7.01 27.47 -24.90
N LEU A 162 5.80 28.02 -24.69
CA LEU A 162 4.67 27.21 -24.21
C LEU A 162 4.05 26.38 -25.34
N GLY A 163 4.40 25.09 -25.38
CA GLY A 163 3.45 24.09 -25.85
C GLY A 163 2.16 24.17 -25.02
N LYS A 164 1.00 24.01 -25.66
CA LYS A 164 -0.33 24.13 -25.05
C LYS A 164 -0.39 23.51 -23.65
N GLN A 165 -0.82 24.33 -22.71
CA GLN A 165 -1.13 23.95 -21.33
C GLN A 165 -2.19 22.85 -21.31
N VAL A 166 -2.00 21.84 -20.45
CA VAL A 166 -3.11 21.00 -20.00
C VAL A 166 -3.84 21.80 -18.92
N ALA A 167 -4.84 22.58 -19.33
CA ALA A 167 -5.65 23.35 -18.41
C ALA A 167 -6.60 22.41 -17.65
N ALA A 168 -6.48 22.37 -16.33
CA ALA A 168 -7.59 22.03 -15.46
C ALA A 168 -8.66 23.13 -15.61
N LYS A 169 -9.87 22.77 -16.06
CA LYS A 169 -10.95 23.72 -16.28
C LYS A 169 -11.34 24.42 -14.96
N PRO A 170 -11.32 25.77 -14.89
CA PRO A 170 -12.00 26.51 -13.83
C PRO A 170 -13.51 26.50 -14.10
N LYS A 171 -14.32 26.22 -13.06
CA LYS A 171 -15.77 26.43 -13.11
C LYS A 171 -16.05 27.93 -13.02
N GLU A 172 -16.56 28.51 -14.11
CA GLU A 172 -17.13 29.86 -14.08
C GLU A 172 -18.44 29.87 -13.27
N GLN A 173 -18.48 30.71 -12.24
CA GLN A 173 -19.72 31.19 -11.64
C GLN A 173 -20.29 32.31 -12.53
N LYS A 174 -21.53 32.13 -13.00
CA LYS A 174 -22.39 33.24 -13.41
C LYS A 174 -23.69 33.17 -12.63
N SER A 175 -23.93 34.24 -11.88
CA SER A 175 -25.18 34.62 -11.23
C SER A 175 -26.16 35.24 -12.23
N ALA A 176 -27.44 34.84 -12.21
CA ALA A 176 -28.61 35.71 -12.02
C ALA A 176 -29.93 34.99 -12.39
N ASP A 177 -30.82 34.91 -11.38
CA ASP A 177 -32.29 35.04 -11.36
C ASP A 177 -33.23 34.32 -12.34
N GLY A 178 -34.27 33.70 -11.74
CA GLY A 178 -35.65 33.86 -12.21
C GLY A 178 -36.46 32.60 -12.55
N ASN A 179 -37.11 32.03 -11.54
CA ASN A 179 -38.39 31.31 -11.57
C ASN A 179 -38.60 29.96 -12.32
N SER A 180 -39.07 29.01 -11.50
CA SER A 180 -40.22 28.11 -11.70
C SER A 180 -39.99 26.64 -12.07
N SER A 181 -40.56 25.81 -11.17
CA SER A 181 -41.08 24.44 -11.30
C SER A 181 -40.09 23.27 -11.45
N ASP A 182 -40.11 22.46 -10.40
CA ASP A 182 -39.57 21.11 -10.27
C ASP A 182 -39.84 20.22 -11.49
N LYS A 183 -38.74 19.74 -12.09
CA LYS A 183 -38.58 18.39 -12.68
C LYS A 183 -37.12 18.21 -13.06
N VAL A 184 -36.31 17.71 -12.13
CA VAL A 184 -34.92 17.33 -12.44
C VAL A 184 -34.94 16.00 -13.17
N ASN A 185 -34.87 16.09 -14.50
CA ASN A 185 -34.37 15.05 -15.37
C ASN A 185 -32.91 14.78 -15.02
N LEU A 186 -32.63 13.62 -14.41
CA LEU A 186 -31.26 13.12 -14.26
C LEU A 186 -30.72 12.78 -15.65
N GLY A 187 -29.96 13.72 -16.22
CA GLY A 187 -29.14 13.50 -17.41
C GLY A 187 -28.07 12.44 -17.15
N SER A 188 -28.03 11.46 -18.05
CA SER A 188 -27.14 10.31 -18.12
C SER A 188 -25.68 10.56 -17.72
N ARG A 189 -25.24 9.93 -16.62
CA ARG A 189 -23.83 9.57 -16.38
C ARG A 189 -23.60 8.13 -16.84
N PRO A 190 -22.56 7.81 -17.63
CA PRO A 190 -22.26 6.43 -17.97
C PRO A 190 -21.18 5.88 -17.01
N SER A 191 -21.60 5.19 -15.96
CA SER A 191 -20.94 3.99 -15.39
C SER A 191 -21.80 3.46 -14.23
N SER A 192 -21.96 2.15 -14.15
CA SER A 192 -22.59 1.45 -13.03
C SER A 192 -21.76 1.69 -11.76
N GLU A 193 -22.11 2.68 -10.94
CA GLU A 193 -21.47 2.87 -9.63
C GLU A 193 -21.67 1.61 -8.79
N ILE A 194 -20.55 0.99 -8.42
CA ILE A 194 -20.52 -0.19 -7.56
C ILE A 194 -20.82 0.25 -6.13
N ASP A 195 -21.92 -0.24 -5.57
CA ASP A 195 -22.45 0.12 -4.25
C ASP A 195 -22.36 -1.10 -3.29
N LEU A 196 -22.32 -0.86 -1.97
CA LEU A 196 -22.40 -1.91 -0.96
C LEU A 196 -23.87 -2.19 -0.62
N PRO A 197 -24.42 -3.37 -0.94
CA PRO A 197 -25.79 -3.70 -0.57
C PRO A 197 -25.99 -3.58 0.94
N TYR A 198 -27.10 -2.99 1.39
CA TYR A 198 -27.44 -2.79 2.81
C TYR A 198 -26.52 -1.81 3.57
N ALA A 199 -25.68 -1.04 2.87
CA ALA A 199 -24.89 0.01 3.50
C ALA A 199 -25.79 1.18 3.94
N GLU A 200 -25.60 1.63 5.17
CA GLU A 200 -26.22 2.82 5.73
C GLU A 200 -25.14 3.86 6.08
N LEU A 201 -25.40 5.13 5.73
CA LEU A 201 -24.50 6.24 6.04
C LEU A 201 -24.20 6.30 7.54
N GLY A 202 -22.92 6.44 7.90
CA GLY A 202 -22.43 6.50 9.28
C GLY A 202 -22.38 5.16 10.02
N LYS A 203 -22.91 4.07 9.43
CA LYS A 203 -22.98 2.75 10.08
C LYS A 203 -22.12 1.68 9.43
N VAL A 204 -21.51 1.97 8.28
CA VAL A 204 -20.62 1.01 7.62
C VAL A 204 -19.35 0.84 8.45
N ARG A 205 -19.02 -0.42 8.76
CA ARG A 205 -17.75 -0.77 9.39
C ARG A 205 -17.08 -1.87 8.58
N LEU A 206 -15.87 -1.56 8.14
CA LEU A 206 -15.04 -2.34 7.23
C LEU A 206 -13.74 -2.73 7.95
N ARG A 207 -12.97 -3.64 7.34
CA ARG A 207 -11.62 -3.98 7.84
C ARG A 207 -10.68 -4.37 6.73
N PHE A 208 -9.45 -3.88 6.85
CA PHE A 208 -8.31 -4.43 6.16
C PHE A 208 -7.60 -5.40 7.11
N ALA A 209 -7.62 -6.69 6.76
CA ALA A 209 -7.17 -7.76 7.65
C ALA A 209 -5.99 -8.58 7.07
N PRO A 210 -4.77 -7.99 6.97
CA PRO A 210 -3.60 -8.74 6.49
C PRO A 210 -3.06 -9.73 7.54
N GLU A 211 -2.59 -10.89 7.07
CA GLU A 211 -1.71 -11.79 7.87
C GLU A 211 -0.31 -11.15 7.93
N PRO A 212 0.30 -10.99 9.13
CA PRO A 212 1.63 -10.41 9.30
C PRO A 212 2.75 -11.40 8.92
N SER A 213 2.69 -11.94 7.69
CA SER A 213 3.58 -12.98 7.17
C SER A 213 4.43 -12.55 5.96
N GLY A 214 4.48 -11.24 5.70
CA GLY A 214 5.24 -10.66 4.59
C GLY A 214 4.79 -9.23 4.27
N TYR A 215 5.50 -8.61 3.33
CA TYR A 215 5.29 -7.24 2.89
C TYR A 215 4.00 -7.08 2.05
N LEU A 216 3.36 -5.90 2.10
CA LEU A 216 2.25 -5.62 1.20
C LEU A 216 2.75 -5.49 -0.23
N HIS A 217 1.87 -5.85 -1.15
CA HIS A 217 2.08 -5.71 -2.59
C HIS A 217 0.84 -5.11 -3.21
N ILE A 218 0.91 -4.71 -4.48
CA ILE A 218 -0.19 -4.02 -5.18
C ILE A 218 -1.56 -4.73 -5.07
N GLY A 219 -1.59 -6.06 -5.02
CA GLY A 219 -2.82 -6.82 -4.76
C GLY A 219 -3.46 -6.56 -3.38
N HIS A 220 -2.66 -6.34 -2.34
CA HIS A 220 -3.14 -5.95 -1.02
C HIS A 220 -3.54 -4.47 -0.99
N SER A 221 -2.83 -3.61 -1.74
CA SER A 221 -3.21 -2.20 -1.89
C SER A 221 -4.62 -2.05 -2.43
N LYS A 222 -5.03 -2.90 -3.39
CA LYS A 222 -6.43 -2.97 -3.86
C LYS A 222 -7.40 -3.22 -2.70
N ALA A 223 -7.14 -4.23 -1.88
CA ALA A 223 -8.00 -4.56 -0.75
C ALA A 223 -8.07 -3.43 0.28
N ALA A 224 -6.93 -2.84 0.64
CA ALA A 224 -6.86 -1.74 1.61
C ALA A 224 -7.60 -0.48 1.10
N LEU A 225 -7.32 -0.09 -0.14
CA LEU A 225 -7.92 1.09 -0.76
C LEU A 225 -9.42 0.92 -1.02
N LEU A 226 -9.91 -0.27 -1.37
CA LEU A 226 -11.35 -0.53 -1.48
C LEU A 226 -12.07 -0.39 -0.13
N ASN A 227 -11.48 -0.90 0.97
CA ASN A 227 -12.05 -0.71 2.31
C ASN A 227 -12.11 0.79 2.66
N GLN A 228 -11.05 1.55 2.37
CA GLN A 228 -11.08 2.99 2.61
C GLN A 228 -12.09 3.73 1.72
N TYR A 229 -12.16 3.39 0.43
CA TYR A 229 -13.09 4.01 -0.50
C TYR A 229 -14.53 3.89 -0.02
N PHE A 230 -14.96 2.69 0.37
CA PHE A 230 -16.31 2.48 0.86
C PHE A 230 -16.54 3.11 2.25
N ALA A 231 -15.54 3.11 3.13
CA ALA A 231 -15.65 3.85 4.38
C ALA A 231 -15.85 5.35 4.15
N GLN A 232 -15.13 5.96 3.21
CA GLN A 232 -15.31 7.37 2.85
C GLN A 232 -16.69 7.62 2.21
N ARG A 233 -17.10 6.76 1.26
CA ARG A 233 -18.39 6.88 0.56
C ARG A 233 -19.57 6.84 1.54
N TYR A 234 -19.53 5.94 2.53
CA TYR A 234 -20.61 5.78 3.50
C TYR A 234 -20.38 6.47 4.84
N GLN A 235 -19.36 7.34 4.97
CA GLN A 235 -18.99 7.97 6.25
C GLN A 235 -18.80 6.93 7.38
N GLY A 236 -18.28 5.76 7.02
CA GLY A 236 -18.03 4.64 7.89
C GLY A 236 -16.60 4.58 8.43
N GLU A 237 -16.27 3.44 9.01
CA GLU A 237 -15.00 3.21 9.70
C GLU A 237 -14.24 2.02 9.09
N VAL A 238 -12.91 2.09 9.11
CA VAL A 238 -12.02 0.96 8.77
C VAL A 238 -11.27 0.54 10.02
N ILE A 239 -11.24 -0.76 10.31
CA ILE A 239 -10.34 -1.37 11.28
C ILE A 239 -9.12 -1.95 10.54
N LEU A 240 -7.93 -1.69 11.05
CA LEU A 240 -6.72 -2.42 10.63
C LEU A 240 -6.56 -3.62 11.57
N ARG A 241 -6.81 -4.82 11.08
CA ARG A 241 -6.69 -6.04 11.88
C ARG A 241 -5.52 -6.88 11.42
N PHE A 242 -4.63 -7.25 12.32
CA PHE A 242 -3.65 -8.29 12.01
C PHE A 242 -4.29 -9.66 12.26
N ASP A 243 -4.48 -10.44 11.19
CA ASP A 243 -5.00 -11.81 11.28
C ASP A 243 -3.85 -12.76 11.66
N ASP A 244 -3.39 -12.63 12.91
CA ASP A 244 -2.23 -13.29 13.50
C ASP A 244 -2.60 -14.62 14.18
N THR A 245 -2.93 -15.61 13.36
CA THR A 245 -3.38 -16.94 13.83
C THR A 245 -2.35 -18.03 13.58
N ASN A 246 -1.22 -17.69 12.96
CA ASN A 246 -0.26 -18.65 12.47
C ASN A 246 1.17 -18.30 12.94
N PRO A 247 1.56 -18.76 14.15
CA PRO A 247 2.79 -18.31 14.82
C PRO A 247 4.07 -18.67 14.06
N THR A 248 4.03 -19.64 13.13
CA THR A 248 5.21 -20.06 12.36
C THR A 248 5.56 -19.14 11.19
N LYS A 249 4.63 -18.29 10.75
CA LYS A 249 4.85 -17.41 9.59
C LYS A 249 4.91 -15.93 9.94
N GLU A 250 4.58 -15.59 11.18
CA GLU A 250 4.29 -14.22 11.61
C GLU A 250 5.41 -13.65 12.47
N SER A 251 5.66 -12.35 12.35
CA SER A 251 6.71 -11.66 13.12
C SER A 251 6.34 -10.20 13.41
N ASN A 252 6.96 -9.63 14.45
CA ASN A 252 6.81 -8.21 14.77
C ASN A 252 7.37 -7.31 13.66
N GLU A 253 8.45 -7.73 13.00
CA GLU A 253 9.01 -7.04 11.82
C GLU A 253 7.96 -6.88 10.71
N PHE A 254 7.17 -7.92 10.44
CA PHE A 254 6.11 -7.82 9.44
C PHE A 254 4.97 -6.91 9.89
N VAL A 255 4.60 -6.91 11.18
CA VAL A 255 3.59 -5.97 11.71
C VAL A 255 4.05 -4.53 11.50
N GLU A 256 5.28 -4.20 11.89
CA GLU A 256 5.85 -2.85 11.74
C GLU A 256 5.89 -2.40 10.27
N ASN A 257 6.35 -3.28 9.38
CA ASN A 257 6.38 -2.99 7.93
C ASN A 257 4.98 -2.82 7.33
N LEU A 258 4.02 -3.63 7.75
CA LEU A 258 2.63 -3.50 7.31
C LEU A 258 2.02 -2.16 7.74
N ILE A 259 2.30 -1.70 8.98
CA ILE A 259 1.85 -0.37 9.44
C ILE A 259 2.46 0.71 8.57
N LYS A 260 3.76 0.65 8.30
CA LYS A 260 4.45 1.60 7.40
C LYS A 260 3.85 1.60 5.99
N ASP A 261 3.52 0.44 5.43
CA ASP A 261 2.91 0.34 4.11
C ASP A 261 1.49 0.93 4.09
N VAL A 262 0.71 0.68 5.16
CA VAL A 262 -0.65 1.25 5.35
C VAL A 262 -0.59 2.78 5.46
N GLU A 263 0.37 3.32 6.22
CA GLU A 263 0.63 4.77 6.30
C GLU A 263 1.07 5.35 4.96
N THR A 264 1.97 4.65 4.25
CA THR A 264 2.46 5.06 2.92
C THR A 264 1.32 5.13 1.90
N LEU A 265 0.36 4.21 1.98
CA LEU A 265 -0.86 4.21 1.15
C LEU A 265 -1.88 5.27 1.59
N GLY A 266 -1.66 5.98 2.70
CA GLY A 266 -2.59 6.98 3.22
C GLY A 266 -3.88 6.38 3.80
N ILE A 267 -3.84 5.11 4.24
CA ILE A 267 -5.02 4.44 4.77
C ILE A 267 -5.38 4.97 6.15
N LYS A 268 -6.57 5.57 6.25
CA LYS A 268 -7.13 5.99 7.53
C LYS A 268 -7.92 4.84 8.16
N TYR A 269 -7.54 4.46 9.37
CA TYR A 269 -8.20 3.44 10.17
C TYR A 269 -8.51 3.99 11.57
N GLN A 270 -9.55 3.45 12.22
CA GLN A 270 -9.99 3.89 13.55
C GLN A 270 -9.09 3.33 14.66
N LYS A 271 -8.74 2.06 14.55
CA LYS A 271 -7.92 1.34 15.53
C LYS A 271 -7.20 0.16 14.89
N ILE A 272 -6.12 -0.26 15.55
CA ILE A 272 -5.43 -1.51 15.26
C ILE A 272 -5.97 -2.58 16.20
N THR A 273 -6.29 -3.75 15.66
CA THR A 273 -6.66 -4.94 16.44
C THR A 273 -5.86 -6.15 16.00
N TYR A 274 -5.82 -7.17 16.85
CA TYR A 274 -5.16 -8.43 16.55
C TYR A 274 -6.15 -9.56 16.80
N THR A 275 -6.23 -10.52 15.88
CA THR A 275 -7.10 -11.68 16.06
C THR A 275 -6.75 -12.47 17.33
N SER A 276 -5.48 -12.49 17.72
CA SER A 276 -5.04 -13.16 18.95
C SER A 276 -5.48 -12.48 20.25
N ASP A 277 -5.97 -11.23 20.22
CA ASP A 277 -6.66 -10.62 21.39
C ASP A 277 -7.98 -11.34 21.71
N TYR A 278 -8.57 -12.01 20.71
CA TYR A 278 -9.85 -12.72 20.83
C TYR A 278 -9.69 -14.22 21.15
N PHE A 279 -8.46 -14.74 21.29
CA PHE A 279 -8.23 -16.16 21.57
C PHE A 279 -9.01 -16.71 22.77
N PRO A 280 -9.09 -16.04 23.93
CA PRO A 280 -9.91 -16.52 25.04
C PRO A 280 -11.37 -16.74 24.63
N LYS A 281 -11.99 -15.74 23.99
CA LYS A 281 -13.39 -15.82 23.56
C LYS A 281 -13.61 -16.86 22.45
N LEU A 282 -12.64 -17.01 21.54
CA LEU A 282 -12.67 -18.03 20.48
C LEU A 282 -12.60 -19.45 21.07
N MET A 283 -11.80 -19.65 22.14
CA MET A 283 -11.74 -20.92 22.84
C MET A 283 -13.03 -21.22 23.61
N ASP A 284 -13.62 -20.23 24.28
CA ASP A 284 -14.94 -20.35 24.92
C ASP A 284 -16.01 -20.73 23.90
N MET A 285 -15.97 -20.12 22.70
CA MET A 285 -16.88 -20.44 21.60
C MET A 285 -16.65 -21.87 21.10
N ALA A 286 -15.40 -22.32 20.96
CA ALA A 286 -15.10 -23.70 20.58
C ALA A 286 -15.67 -24.70 21.60
N GLU A 287 -15.51 -24.45 22.90
CA GLU A 287 -16.10 -25.28 23.95
C GLU A 287 -17.62 -25.29 23.93
N LYS A 288 -18.25 -24.14 23.66
CA LYS A 288 -19.71 -24.03 23.48
C LYS A 288 -20.17 -24.93 22.33
N LEU A 289 -19.50 -24.85 21.17
CA LEU A 289 -19.85 -25.66 20.01
C LEU A 289 -19.64 -27.16 20.24
N ILE A 290 -18.62 -27.55 21.01
CA ILE A 290 -18.44 -28.96 21.44
C ILE A 290 -19.62 -29.42 22.29
N LYS A 291 -20.03 -28.61 23.28
CA LYS A 291 -21.16 -28.92 24.18
C LYS A 291 -22.50 -29.01 23.45
N GLU A 292 -22.67 -28.20 22.41
CA GLU A 292 -23.85 -28.23 21.51
C GLU A 292 -23.79 -29.36 20.47
N GLY A 293 -22.72 -30.17 20.45
CA GLY A 293 -22.53 -31.25 19.48
C GLY A 293 -22.21 -30.77 18.06
N LYS A 294 -21.91 -29.47 17.88
CA LYS A 294 -21.57 -28.82 16.60
C LYS A 294 -20.07 -28.82 16.29
N ALA A 295 -19.24 -29.34 17.19
CA ALA A 295 -17.81 -29.54 16.96
C ALA A 295 -17.34 -30.82 17.65
N TYR A 296 -16.28 -31.43 17.12
CA TYR A 296 -15.68 -32.65 17.67
C TYR A 296 -14.17 -32.65 17.45
N VAL A 297 -13.44 -33.36 18.31
CA VAL A 297 -11.99 -33.53 18.20
C VAL A 297 -11.68 -34.75 17.35
N ASP A 298 -10.80 -34.58 16.36
CA ASP A 298 -10.44 -35.60 15.38
C ASP A 298 -8.93 -35.89 15.45
N ASP A 299 -8.59 -37.17 15.51
CA ASP A 299 -7.21 -37.66 15.49
C ASP A 299 -6.84 -38.40 14.20
N THR A 300 -7.73 -38.36 13.21
CA THR A 300 -7.49 -38.97 11.91
C THR A 300 -6.27 -38.32 11.24
N PRO A 301 -5.29 -39.11 10.76
CA PRO A 301 -4.11 -38.57 10.09
C PRO A 301 -4.48 -37.64 8.94
N ARG A 302 -3.71 -36.55 8.76
CA ARG A 302 -4.04 -35.45 7.84
C ARG A 302 -4.37 -35.91 6.41
N GLU A 303 -3.58 -36.83 5.84
CA GLU A 303 -3.79 -37.34 4.48
C GLU A 303 -5.09 -38.13 4.36
N GLN A 304 -5.37 -38.97 5.36
CA GLN A 304 -6.62 -39.73 5.44
C GLN A 304 -7.82 -38.79 5.61
N MET A 305 -7.74 -37.83 6.53
CA MET A 305 -8.79 -36.81 6.73
C MET A 305 -9.07 -36.04 5.44
N GLN A 306 -8.04 -35.67 4.67
CA GLN A 306 -8.23 -35.01 3.39
C GLN A 306 -8.98 -35.89 2.41
N LYS A 307 -8.61 -37.17 2.29
CA LYS A 307 -9.30 -38.13 1.42
C LYS A 307 -10.77 -38.33 1.84
N GLU A 308 -11.01 -38.60 3.11
CA GLU A 308 -12.35 -38.78 3.68
C GLU A 308 -13.25 -37.56 3.41
N ARG A 309 -12.73 -36.33 3.59
CA ARG A 309 -13.47 -35.10 3.24
C ARG A 309 -13.79 -35.01 1.74
N MET A 310 -12.87 -35.39 0.87
CA MET A 310 -13.10 -35.36 -0.57
C MET A 310 -14.15 -36.38 -1.01
N ASP A 311 -14.18 -37.54 -0.35
CA ASP A 311 -15.11 -38.64 -0.63
C ASP A 311 -16.43 -38.53 0.17
N GLY A 312 -16.53 -37.56 1.09
CA GLY A 312 -17.72 -37.35 1.94
C GLY A 312 -17.87 -38.36 3.07
N ILE A 313 -16.80 -39.07 3.43
CA ILE A 313 -16.80 -40.12 4.46
C ILE A 313 -16.64 -39.46 5.83
N GLU A 314 -17.57 -39.73 6.74
CA GLU A 314 -17.48 -39.25 8.13
C GLU A 314 -16.27 -39.85 8.86
N SER A 315 -15.55 -39.01 9.60
CA SER A 315 -14.47 -39.48 10.48
C SER A 315 -15.03 -40.40 11.57
N LYS A 316 -14.27 -41.43 11.93
CA LYS A 316 -14.57 -42.30 13.09
C LYS A 316 -14.79 -41.51 14.39
N CYS A 317 -14.19 -40.33 14.52
CA CYS A 317 -14.27 -39.48 15.71
C CYS A 317 -15.51 -38.58 15.71
N ARG A 318 -16.25 -38.49 14.61
CA ARG A 318 -17.40 -37.59 14.46
C ARG A 318 -18.54 -37.91 15.43
N SER A 319 -18.67 -39.19 15.81
CA SER A 319 -19.68 -39.70 16.76
C SER A 319 -19.19 -39.73 18.21
N ASN A 320 -18.00 -39.19 18.52
CA ASN A 320 -17.53 -39.06 19.90
C ASN A 320 -18.56 -38.33 20.78
N SER A 321 -18.68 -38.77 22.04
CA SER A 321 -19.52 -38.07 23.01
C SER A 321 -18.96 -36.69 23.35
N VAL A 322 -19.79 -35.83 23.94
CA VAL A 322 -19.37 -34.48 24.37
C VAL A 322 -18.22 -34.57 25.38
N GLU A 323 -18.30 -35.51 26.32
CA GLU A 323 -17.31 -35.73 27.37
C GLU A 323 -15.95 -36.12 26.80
N GLU A 324 -15.92 -37.04 25.83
CA GLU A 324 -14.68 -37.47 25.18
C GLU A 324 -14.07 -36.31 24.36
N ASN A 325 -14.88 -35.55 23.64
CA ASN A 325 -14.41 -34.38 22.91
C ASN A 325 -13.82 -33.32 23.84
N LEU A 326 -14.46 -33.04 24.98
CA LEU A 326 -13.95 -32.10 25.98
C LEU A 326 -12.65 -32.59 26.64
N LYS A 327 -12.51 -33.90 26.83
CA LYS A 327 -11.26 -34.51 27.34
C LYS A 327 -10.12 -34.30 26.34
N LEU A 328 -10.32 -34.65 25.07
CA LEU A 328 -9.31 -34.45 24.02
C LEU A 328 -9.02 -32.96 23.77
N TRP A 329 -10.02 -32.09 23.89
CA TRP A 329 -9.83 -30.64 23.82
C TRP A 329 -8.89 -30.13 24.91
N LYS A 330 -9.00 -30.62 26.14
CA LYS A 330 -8.05 -30.29 27.23
C LYS A 330 -6.64 -30.76 26.92
N GLU A 331 -6.47 -31.94 26.30
CA GLU A 331 -5.17 -32.42 25.83
C GLU A 331 -4.57 -31.49 24.76
N MET A 332 -5.39 -31.00 23.82
CA MET A 332 -4.99 -30.00 22.82
C MET A 332 -4.57 -28.67 23.48
N ILE A 333 -5.33 -28.19 24.48
CA ILE A 333 -5.00 -26.98 25.25
C ILE A 333 -3.64 -27.13 25.95
N ALA A 334 -3.42 -28.26 26.61
CA ALA A 334 -2.16 -28.56 27.28
C ALA A 334 -0.98 -28.69 26.28
N GLY A 335 -1.29 -28.97 25.02
CA GLY A 335 -0.32 -29.36 23.99
C GLY A 335 0.45 -30.61 24.39
N SER A 336 -0.26 -31.60 24.95
CA SER A 336 0.31 -32.91 25.28
C SER A 336 0.62 -33.70 24.00
N GLU A 337 1.39 -34.79 24.10
CA GLU A 337 1.67 -35.67 22.97
C GLU A 337 0.38 -36.13 22.26
N ARG A 338 -0.67 -36.43 23.05
CA ARG A 338 -1.98 -36.76 22.53
C ARG A 338 -2.63 -35.57 21.84
N GLY A 339 -2.64 -34.40 22.47
CA GLY A 339 -3.22 -33.18 21.90
C GLY A 339 -2.57 -32.76 20.58
N LEU A 340 -1.26 -32.95 20.42
CA LEU A 340 -0.51 -32.61 19.20
C LEU A 340 -0.94 -33.46 17.98
N GLN A 341 -1.55 -34.62 18.20
CA GLN A 341 -2.08 -35.49 17.15
C GLN A 341 -3.53 -35.14 16.76
N CYS A 342 -4.16 -34.23 17.49
CA CYS A 342 -5.56 -33.89 17.34
C CYS A 342 -5.77 -32.53 16.67
N CYS A 343 -6.95 -32.37 16.06
CA CYS A 343 -7.50 -31.09 15.64
C CYS A 343 -8.97 -30.98 16.03
N LEU A 344 -9.47 -29.76 16.20
CA LEU A 344 -10.91 -29.54 16.40
C LEU A 344 -11.54 -29.32 15.03
N ARG A 345 -12.65 -29.99 14.75
CA ARG A 345 -13.42 -29.84 13.50
C ARG A 345 -14.84 -29.39 13.81
N GLY A 346 -15.39 -28.56 12.93
CA GLY A 346 -16.83 -28.31 12.90
C GLY A 346 -17.58 -29.55 12.47
N LYS A 347 -18.77 -29.78 13.03
CA LYS A 347 -19.71 -30.81 12.61
C LYS A 347 -20.77 -30.16 11.72
N LEU A 348 -20.44 -30.05 10.44
CA LEU A 348 -21.28 -29.53 9.37
C LEU A 348 -21.83 -30.72 8.56
N ASP A 349 -21.90 -30.59 7.23
CA ASP A 349 -22.44 -31.61 6.34
C ASP A 349 -21.33 -32.23 5.46
N MET A 350 -21.04 -33.51 5.69
CA MET A 350 -20.05 -34.27 4.94
C MET A 350 -20.50 -34.61 3.52
N GLN A 351 -21.81 -34.58 3.24
CA GLN A 351 -22.38 -34.84 1.91
C GLN A 351 -22.55 -33.57 1.08
N ASP A 352 -22.26 -32.38 1.64
CA ASP A 352 -22.47 -31.12 0.95
C ASP A 352 -21.66 -31.06 -0.37
N PRO A 353 -22.26 -30.61 -1.49
CA PRO A 353 -21.53 -30.45 -2.75
C PRO A 353 -20.38 -29.44 -2.64
N ASN A 354 -20.50 -28.43 -1.76
CA ASN A 354 -19.43 -27.52 -1.41
C ASN A 354 -18.51 -28.15 -0.35
N LYS A 355 -17.33 -28.58 -0.80
CA LYS A 355 -16.32 -29.25 0.03
C LYS A 355 -15.80 -28.42 1.20
N SER A 356 -15.99 -27.10 1.20
CA SER A 356 -15.64 -26.25 2.35
C SER A 356 -16.55 -26.49 3.56
N LEU A 357 -17.79 -26.94 3.33
CA LEU A 357 -18.77 -27.27 4.36
C LEU A 357 -18.61 -28.69 4.92
N ARG A 358 -17.66 -29.47 4.41
CA ARG A 358 -17.38 -30.83 4.91
C ARG A 358 -16.43 -30.77 6.09
N ASP A 359 -17.01 -30.65 7.28
CA ASP A 359 -16.37 -30.66 8.60
C ASP A 359 -14.99 -29.99 8.62
N PRO A 360 -14.92 -28.67 8.43
CA PRO A 360 -13.65 -27.94 8.37
C PRO A 360 -12.93 -27.92 9.72
N VAL A 361 -11.61 -27.81 9.66
CA VAL A 361 -10.77 -27.69 10.86
C VAL A 361 -10.94 -26.28 11.46
N TYR A 362 -11.27 -26.21 12.74
CA TYR A 362 -11.41 -24.99 13.51
C TYR A 362 -10.16 -24.65 14.33
N TYR A 363 -9.50 -25.66 14.92
CA TYR A 363 -8.26 -25.48 15.68
C TYR A 363 -7.24 -26.56 15.35
N ARG A 364 -5.97 -26.17 15.42
CA ARG A 364 -4.82 -27.07 15.29
C ARG A 364 -3.78 -26.75 16.36
N CYS A 365 -3.09 -27.77 16.82
CA CYS A 365 -1.94 -27.59 17.69
C CYS A 365 -0.71 -27.09 16.89
N ASN A 366 0.04 -26.17 17.48
CA ASN A 366 1.33 -25.71 16.99
C ASN A 366 2.19 -25.31 18.20
N PRO A 367 3.33 -25.98 18.46
CA PRO A 367 4.15 -25.69 19.62
C PRO A 367 4.97 -24.39 19.49
N VAL A 368 5.00 -23.77 18.31
CA VAL A 368 5.75 -22.53 18.07
C VAL A 368 5.13 -21.37 18.88
N PRO A 369 5.93 -20.62 19.67
CA PRO A 369 5.46 -19.44 20.38
C PRO A 369 4.93 -18.36 19.41
N HIS A 370 3.86 -17.69 19.81
CA HIS A 370 3.28 -16.59 19.04
C HIS A 370 4.11 -15.30 19.19
N HIS A 371 4.27 -14.54 18.10
CA HIS A 371 5.14 -13.35 18.07
C HIS A 371 4.75 -12.28 19.12
N ARG A 372 3.44 -12.08 19.39
CA ARG A 372 2.96 -11.11 20.40
C ARG A 372 2.74 -11.68 21.82
N ILE A 373 2.24 -12.90 21.94
CA ILE A 373 1.75 -13.46 23.22
C ILE A 373 2.59 -14.63 23.74
N GLY A 374 3.72 -14.92 23.07
CA GLY A 374 4.69 -15.93 23.47
C GLY A 374 4.10 -17.34 23.50
N ALA A 375 4.55 -18.14 24.47
CA ALA A 375 4.18 -19.55 24.61
C ALA A 375 2.86 -19.77 25.38
N LYS A 376 2.02 -18.74 25.53
CA LYS A 376 0.77 -18.81 26.30
C LYS A 376 -0.20 -19.87 25.73
N TYR A 377 -0.24 -20.03 24.41
CA TYR A 377 -1.09 -21.00 23.73
C TYR A 377 -0.24 -21.95 22.88
N LYS A 378 -0.70 -23.20 22.78
CA LYS A 378 -0.11 -24.25 21.94
C LYS A 378 -1.08 -24.76 20.88
N LEU A 379 -2.27 -24.19 20.83
CA LEU A 379 -3.25 -24.38 19.77
C LEU A 379 -3.70 -23.02 19.25
N TYR A 380 -4.03 -22.98 17.96
CA TYR A 380 -4.41 -21.76 17.28
C TYR A 380 -5.62 -22.02 16.40
N PRO A 381 -6.57 -21.07 16.35
CA PRO A 381 -7.73 -21.19 15.48
C PRO A 381 -7.30 -21.09 14.02
N THR A 382 -8.04 -21.72 13.12
CA THR A 382 -7.89 -21.50 11.69
C THR A 382 -8.54 -20.19 11.28
N TYR A 383 -8.13 -19.64 10.13
CA TYR A 383 -8.76 -18.46 9.53
C TYR A 383 -10.28 -18.62 9.39
N ASP A 384 -10.72 -19.80 8.91
CA ASP A 384 -12.13 -20.09 8.65
C ASP A 384 -12.99 -20.07 9.93
N PHE A 385 -12.39 -20.36 11.10
CA PHE A 385 -13.07 -20.28 12.40
C PHE A 385 -12.96 -18.90 13.06
N ALA A 386 -11.76 -18.30 13.04
CA ALA A 386 -11.51 -17.04 13.71
C ALA A 386 -12.18 -15.85 13.00
N CYS A 387 -12.07 -15.79 11.67
CA CYS A 387 -12.49 -14.62 10.91
C CYS A 387 -13.99 -14.30 11.03
N PRO A 388 -14.93 -15.29 10.92
CA PRO A 388 -16.36 -15.03 11.11
C PRO A 388 -16.72 -14.54 12.52
N PHE A 389 -16.04 -15.06 13.54
CA PHE A 389 -16.24 -14.66 14.92
C PHE A 389 -15.74 -13.23 15.16
N VAL A 390 -14.50 -12.93 14.77
CA VAL A 390 -13.89 -11.62 15.05
C VAL A 390 -14.54 -10.52 14.22
N ASP A 391 -14.91 -10.78 12.96
CA ASP A 391 -15.71 -9.84 12.17
C ASP A 391 -17.03 -9.50 12.88
N ALA A 392 -17.72 -10.50 13.44
CA ALA A 392 -18.97 -10.30 14.18
C ALA A 392 -18.76 -9.46 15.45
N GLU A 393 -17.79 -9.85 16.30
CA GLU A 393 -17.44 -9.17 17.56
C GLU A 393 -16.98 -7.72 17.35
N GLU A 394 -16.24 -7.42 16.28
CA GLU A 394 -15.76 -6.07 15.98
C GLU A 394 -16.85 -5.14 15.40
N GLY A 395 -18.04 -5.66 15.14
CA GLY A 395 -19.11 -4.88 14.53
C GLY A 395 -18.91 -4.64 13.03
N ILE A 396 -18.02 -5.38 12.34
CA ILE A 396 -17.86 -5.33 10.88
C ILE A 396 -19.21 -5.55 10.20
N THR A 397 -19.70 -4.60 9.42
CA THR A 397 -20.96 -4.76 8.69
C THR A 397 -20.71 -5.40 7.33
N HIS A 398 -19.60 -5.01 6.69
CA HIS A 398 -19.21 -5.47 5.35
C HIS A 398 -17.80 -6.03 5.37
N ALA A 399 -17.67 -7.27 4.94
CA ALA A 399 -16.43 -8.01 4.86
C ALA A 399 -15.96 -8.06 3.40
N LEU A 400 -15.11 -7.12 2.98
CA LEU A 400 -14.55 -7.17 1.63
C LEU A 400 -13.51 -8.29 1.53
N ARG A 401 -13.62 -9.15 0.51
CA ARG A 401 -12.69 -10.27 0.26
C ARG A 401 -12.44 -10.49 -1.23
N SER A 402 -11.30 -11.08 -1.55
CA SER A 402 -11.02 -11.51 -2.92
C SER A 402 -11.90 -12.72 -3.30
N SER A 403 -12.27 -12.80 -4.58
CA SER A 403 -13.09 -13.88 -5.14
C SER A 403 -12.46 -15.28 -5.05
N GLU A 404 -11.20 -15.41 -4.65
CA GLU A 404 -10.55 -16.70 -4.39
C GLU A 404 -11.12 -17.42 -3.16
N TYR A 405 -11.86 -16.70 -2.32
CA TYR A 405 -12.55 -17.24 -1.14
C TYR A 405 -14.03 -17.53 -1.40
N HIS A 406 -14.52 -17.43 -2.64
CA HIS A 406 -15.95 -17.55 -2.96
C HIS A 406 -16.60 -18.81 -2.39
N ASP A 407 -15.99 -19.96 -2.63
CA ASP A 407 -16.50 -21.25 -2.14
C ASP A 407 -16.59 -21.29 -0.60
N ARG A 408 -15.81 -20.47 0.11
CA ARG A 408 -15.81 -20.40 1.59
C ARG A 408 -16.82 -19.41 2.15
N ASN A 409 -17.55 -18.66 1.32
CA ASN A 409 -18.57 -17.74 1.82
C ASN A 409 -19.71 -18.50 2.52
N ALA A 410 -20.14 -19.63 1.95
CA ALA A 410 -21.14 -20.49 2.57
C ALA A 410 -20.66 -21.03 3.93
N GLN A 411 -19.40 -21.47 3.99
CA GLN A 411 -18.74 -21.88 5.24
C GLN A 411 -18.71 -20.76 6.27
N TYR A 412 -18.34 -19.54 5.88
CA TYR A 412 -18.31 -18.39 6.79
C TYR A 412 -19.68 -18.12 7.42
N TYR A 413 -20.74 -18.07 6.61
CA TYR A 413 -22.10 -17.83 7.11
C TYR A 413 -22.59 -18.96 8.02
N ARG A 414 -22.34 -20.22 7.62
CA ARG A 414 -22.74 -21.37 8.44
C ARG A 414 -22.05 -21.36 9.80
N ILE A 415 -20.76 -21.01 9.85
CA ILE A 415 -20.03 -20.88 11.11
C ILE A 415 -20.59 -19.73 11.97
N GLN A 416 -20.93 -18.57 11.38
CA GLN A 416 -21.57 -17.49 12.15
C GLN A 416 -22.92 -17.91 12.73
N GLU A 417 -23.73 -18.62 11.96
CA GLU A 417 -25.02 -19.15 12.41
C GLU A 417 -24.84 -20.13 13.57
N ASP A 418 -23.93 -21.10 13.43
CA ASP A 418 -23.65 -22.09 14.46
C ASP A 418 -23.16 -21.45 15.77
N MET A 419 -22.37 -20.38 15.68
CA MET A 419 -21.91 -19.57 16.82
C MET A 419 -23.01 -18.70 17.45
N GLY A 420 -24.12 -18.47 16.74
CA GLY A 420 -25.17 -17.52 17.12
C GLY A 420 -24.75 -16.06 16.95
N MET A 421 -23.87 -15.78 16.00
CA MET A 421 -23.32 -14.45 15.74
C MET A 421 -24.19 -13.66 14.75
N ARG A 422 -24.12 -12.33 14.84
CA ARG A 422 -24.74 -11.47 13.83
C ARG A 422 -24.14 -11.72 12.46
N LYS A 423 -24.96 -11.62 11.42
CA LYS A 423 -24.52 -11.77 10.04
C LYS A 423 -23.64 -10.59 9.62
N VAL A 424 -22.50 -10.90 8.98
CA VAL A 424 -21.62 -9.92 8.33
C VAL A 424 -21.73 -10.09 6.83
N HIS A 425 -22.01 -9.03 6.08
CA HIS A 425 -22.20 -9.12 4.64
C HIS A 425 -20.85 -9.26 3.93
N ILE A 426 -20.58 -10.40 3.30
CA ILE A 426 -19.39 -10.55 2.45
C ILE A 426 -19.65 -9.84 1.11
N TYR A 427 -18.68 -9.03 0.70
CA TYR A 427 -18.65 -8.43 -0.62
C TYR A 427 -17.34 -8.80 -1.31
N GLU A 428 -17.44 -9.34 -2.52
CA GLU A 428 -16.29 -9.91 -3.22
C GLU A 428 -15.76 -8.97 -4.28
N PHE A 429 -14.44 -8.92 -4.42
CA PHE A 429 -13.76 -8.24 -5.51
C PHE A 429 -12.82 -9.20 -6.23
N SER A 430 -12.65 -8.99 -7.53
CA SER A 430 -11.69 -9.76 -8.33
C SER A 430 -10.27 -9.51 -7.83
N ARG A 431 -9.50 -10.60 -7.69
CA ARG A 431 -8.07 -10.50 -7.39
C ARG A 431 -7.35 -9.73 -8.50
N LEU A 432 -6.49 -8.80 -8.12
CA LEU A 432 -5.62 -8.11 -9.07
C LEU A 432 -4.52 -9.08 -9.53
N ASN A 433 -4.42 -9.29 -10.85
CA ASN A 433 -3.31 -9.96 -11.50
C ASN A 433 -2.80 -9.05 -12.61
N MET A 434 -1.48 -8.88 -12.70
CA MET A 434 -0.85 -8.06 -13.71
C MET A 434 0.04 -8.92 -14.60
N VAL A 435 0.02 -8.65 -15.90
CA VAL A 435 0.96 -9.26 -16.84
C VAL A 435 2.38 -8.85 -16.43
N TYR A 436 3.34 -9.76 -16.60
CA TYR A 436 4.76 -9.59 -16.23
C TYR A 436 5.05 -9.38 -14.74
N THR A 437 4.06 -9.58 -13.84
CA THR A 437 4.24 -9.37 -12.40
C THR A 437 3.89 -10.62 -11.61
N LEU A 438 4.73 -10.97 -10.63
CA LEU A 438 4.48 -12.08 -9.70
C LEU A 438 4.04 -11.54 -8.34
N LEU A 439 2.87 -11.95 -7.85
CA LEU A 439 2.36 -11.53 -6.53
C LEU A 439 2.45 -12.62 -5.45
N SER A 440 2.94 -13.81 -5.78
CA SER A 440 3.08 -14.89 -4.80
C SER A 440 4.22 -14.59 -3.82
N LYS A 441 3.90 -14.48 -2.52
CA LYS A 441 4.89 -14.31 -1.43
C LYS A 441 6.06 -15.29 -1.55
N ARG A 442 5.78 -16.57 -1.83
CA ARG A 442 6.81 -17.61 -2.02
C ARG A 442 7.77 -17.30 -3.17
N LYS A 443 7.24 -16.81 -4.30
CA LYS A 443 8.06 -16.45 -5.47
C LYS A 443 8.87 -15.18 -5.21
N LEU A 444 8.27 -14.17 -4.58
CA LEU A 444 8.98 -12.92 -4.23
C LEU A 444 10.13 -13.19 -3.24
N LEU A 445 9.87 -13.99 -2.20
CA LEU A 445 10.90 -14.41 -1.24
C LEU A 445 12.09 -15.09 -1.93
N TRP A 446 11.84 -15.92 -2.94
CA TRP A 446 12.90 -16.58 -3.70
C TRP A 446 13.83 -15.57 -4.39
N PHE A 447 13.30 -14.51 -5.01
CA PHE A 447 14.13 -13.48 -5.65
C PHE A 447 15.03 -12.75 -4.64
N VAL A 448 14.50 -12.44 -3.44
CA VAL A 448 15.27 -11.82 -2.36
C VAL A 448 16.37 -12.75 -1.86
N GLN A 449 16.02 -14.00 -1.52
CA GLN A 449 16.97 -15.00 -1.00
C GLN A 449 18.09 -15.36 -1.99
N ASN A 450 17.83 -15.25 -3.29
CA ASN A 450 18.80 -15.54 -4.34
C ASN A 450 19.53 -14.29 -4.87
N GLY A 451 19.41 -13.14 -4.19
CA GLY A 451 20.12 -11.90 -4.54
C GLY A 451 19.81 -11.39 -5.95
N LYS A 452 18.62 -11.69 -6.47
CA LYS A 452 18.18 -11.21 -7.80
C LYS A 452 17.60 -9.80 -7.75
N VAL A 453 17.32 -9.33 -6.53
CA VAL A 453 16.88 -7.99 -6.18
C VAL A 453 17.61 -7.51 -4.92
N ASP A 454 17.60 -6.20 -4.69
CA ASP A 454 18.30 -5.57 -3.56
C ASP A 454 17.59 -5.87 -2.23
N GLY A 455 16.28 -6.10 -2.27
CA GLY A 455 15.45 -6.32 -1.08
C GLY A 455 13.96 -6.33 -1.41
N TRP A 456 13.12 -6.27 -0.39
CA TRP A 456 11.66 -6.19 -0.54
C TRP A 456 11.18 -4.85 -1.06
N ASP A 457 11.97 -3.79 -0.88
CA ASP A 457 11.72 -2.44 -1.36
C ASP A 457 12.35 -2.19 -2.73
N ASP A 458 12.92 -3.19 -3.40
CA ASP A 458 13.50 -3.04 -4.73
C ASP A 458 12.48 -2.43 -5.71
N PRO A 459 12.86 -1.42 -6.53
CA PRO A 459 11.93 -0.73 -7.43
C PRO A 459 11.34 -1.65 -8.53
N ARG A 460 11.88 -2.85 -8.74
CA ARG A 460 11.32 -3.87 -9.64
C ARG A 460 10.26 -4.74 -8.96
N PHE A 461 10.19 -4.72 -7.63
CA PHE A 461 9.21 -5.51 -6.88
C PHE A 461 7.83 -4.85 -6.88
N PRO A 462 6.76 -5.65 -6.89
CA PRO A 462 5.39 -5.15 -6.83
C PRO A 462 4.93 -4.85 -5.39
N THR A 463 5.87 -4.77 -4.44
CA THR A 463 5.59 -4.38 -3.06
C THR A 463 5.18 -2.92 -2.98
N VAL A 464 4.44 -2.53 -1.95
CA VAL A 464 4.08 -1.11 -1.74
C VAL A 464 5.34 -0.25 -1.67
N GLN A 465 6.34 -0.70 -0.91
CA GLN A 465 7.62 0.01 -0.80
C GLN A 465 8.36 0.07 -2.13
N GLY A 466 8.40 -1.02 -2.90
CA GLY A 466 9.07 -1.07 -4.19
C GLY A 466 8.44 -0.15 -5.24
N ILE A 467 7.12 -0.18 -5.39
CA ILE A 467 6.43 0.66 -6.38
C ILE A 467 6.50 2.14 -6.01
N VAL A 468 6.43 2.48 -4.72
CA VAL A 468 6.59 3.87 -4.25
C VAL A 468 8.04 4.32 -4.43
N ARG A 469 9.04 3.48 -4.10
CA ARG A 469 10.46 3.76 -4.34
C ARG A 469 10.77 3.96 -5.83
N ARG A 470 10.05 3.29 -6.72
CA ARG A 470 10.13 3.49 -8.19
C ARG A 470 9.52 4.82 -8.64
N GLY A 471 8.64 5.42 -7.84
CA GLY A 471 8.03 6.72 -8.08
C GLY A 471 6.54 6.67 -8.41
N LEU A 472 5.87 5.55 -8.12
CA LEU A 472 4.41 5.48 -8.24
C LEU A 472 3.75 6.41 -7.21
N LYS A 473 2.94 7.35 -7.70
CA LYS A 473 2.12 8.22 -6.87
C LYS A 473 0.89 7.45 -6.36
N ILE A 474 0.54 7.62 -5.09
CA ILE A 474 -0.56 6.89 -4.44
C ILE A 474 -1.91 7.24 -5.10
N GLU A 475 -2.08 8.48 -5.51
CA GLU A 475 -3.29 8.96 -6.19
C GLU A 475 -3.51 8.23 -7.52
N ALA A 476 -2.43 7.96 -8.26
CA ALA A 476 -2.51 7.18 -9.50
C ALA A 476 -2.87 5.71 -9.23
N LEU A 477 -2.36 5.14 -8.13
CA LEU A 477 -2.74 3.79 -7.70
C LEU A 477 -4.22 3.72 -7.29
N ILE A 478 -4.73 4.72 -6.57
CA ILE A 478 -6.14 4.83 -6.20
C ILE A 478 -7.00 4.90 -7.46
N GLN A 479 -6.67 5.77 -8.40
CA GLN A 479 -7.41 5.91 -9.65
C GLN A 479 -7.44 4.58 -10.43
N PHE A 480 -6.29 3.91 -10.56
CA PHE A 480 -6.20 2.61 -11.22
C PHE A 480 -7.05 1.51 -10.56
N ILE A 481 -7.28 1.58 -9.25
CA ILE A 481 -8.11 0.59 -8.52
C ILE A 481 -9.61 0.87 -8.65
N LEU A 482 -9.98 2.15 -8.82
CA LEU A 482 -11.37 2.58 -8.92
C LEU A 482 -11.93 2.51 -10.36
N GLU A 483 -11.05 2.67 -11.35
CA GLU A 483 -11.32 2.35 -12.76
C GLU A 483 -11.45 0.84 -12.99
#